data_AF-A0A814NZT0-F1
#
_entry.id   AF-A0A814NZT0-F1
#
_cell.length_a   1.000
_cell.length_b   1.000
_cell.length_c   1.000
_cell.angle_alpha   90.00
_cell.angle_beta   90.00
_cell.angle_gamma   90.00
#
_symmetry.space_group_name_H-M   'P 1'
#
loop_
_entity.id
_entity.type
_entity.pdbx_description
1 polymer ?
#
loop_
_entity_poly.entity_id
_entity_poly.type
_entity_poly.pdbx_seq_one_letter_code
_entity_poly.pdbx_strand_id
1 'polypeptide(L)'
;MKALLLVYCVMKIHCFGLLLSFLATCSVVGAFEKGDVVVQHDFEGITASEMWNTELGPLVQLVANDKGGQALRIERKLDTAPSTMVRIELPAQSLRGSKIRIKATVKAENISAPPSSWNGIKVMLNTQGPSGNNWPQQNLPQGTFYWRAANYVASIPNDAERALIILGLEAVTGTVWFDDVIITIESKARPRPPTPPTGPYYKGHNSSRLRGAMIGANLKEKDFRDLAAWKANHVRWQLIWNGFPHSPADDADVAAYDAWLESALIHLDSMLPLCRQLGLHILLDLHTPPGGRNPEKQCRMFQEKRFQDAFLMAWEKMARRYKDESIIWGYDLVNEPVDDNLMDGLMDWRDLAIVATQRIRAIDPDHAIIIEAAPWGGPNALADFEPLPIDKIVYSFHMYEPGEFTHQNVYDDDASPIAYPGKIRGDVWWDKEQLRRVMQPVLEWQRDYNVHIYVGEFSAIRWAPGDSAHAYLRDLIDLFEENEWDWAYHAFREWPGWSVEH
;
A
#
# COMPACT_ATOMS: atom_id res chain seq x y z
N MET A 1 -28.49 -3.90 -57.90
CA MET A 1 -29.53 -3.08 -58.56
C MET A 1 -29.95 -2.00 -57.57
N LYS A 2 -29.71 -0.73 -57.91
CA LYS A 2 -30.12 0.52 -57.24
C LYS A 2 -29.53 0.87 -55.85
N ALA A 3 -28.55 1.77 -55.91
CA ALA A 3 -28.22 2.78 -54.91
C ALA A 3 -29.28 3.91 -54.89
N LEU A 4 -29.32 4.70 -53.80
CA LEU A 4 -29.48 6.18 -53.75
C LEU A 4 -29.56 6.58 -52.25
N LEU A 5 -28.63 7.33 -51.66
CA LEU A 5 -28.29 8.76 -51.74
C LEU A 5 -29.01 9.65 -50.70
N LEU A 6 -28.17 10.30 -49.89
CA LEU A 6 -28.21 11.69 -49.39
C LEU A 6 -29.46 12.22 -48.65
N VAL A 7 -29.26 12.90 -47.50
CA VAL A 7 -29.08 14.37 -47.41
C VAL A 7 -28.81 14.76 -45.93
N TYR A 8 -27.74 15.52 -45.72
CA TYR A 8 -27.47 16.33 -44.53
C TYR A 8 -28.41 17.54 -44.49
N CYS A 9 -29.01 17.87 -43.34
CA CYS A 9 -29.49 19.22 -43.08
C CYS A 9 -29.16 19.66 -41.64
N VAL A 10 -28.39 20.74 -41.58
CA VAL A 10 -28.02 21.52 -40.40
C VAL A 10 -29.26 22.21 -39.84
N MET A 11 -29.46 22.18 -38.52
CA MET A 11 -30.31 23.19 -37.87
C MET A 11 -29.81 23.57 -36.48
N LYS A 12 -29.80 24.89 -36.28
CA LYS A 12 -29.18 25.66 -35.20
C LYS A 12 -29.81 25.42 -33.83
N ILE A 13 -28.89 25.34 -32.85
CA ILE A 13 -28.95 25.81 -31.45
C ILE A 13 -30.14 26.73 -31.15
N HIS A 14 -30.98 26.36 -30.18
CA HIS A 14 -31.65 27.28 -29.26
C HIS A 14 -31.55 26.70 -27.84
N CYS A 15 -30.83 27.41 -26.97
CA CYS A 15 -30.78 27.19 -25.53
C CYS A 15 -32.18 27.34 -24.92
N PHE A 16 -32.63 26.37 -24.14
CA PHE A 16 -33.48 26.59 -22.99
C PHE A 16 -33.18 25.50 -21.95
N GLY A 17 -32.73 25.94 -20.77
CA GLY A 17 -32.47 25.06 -19.65
C GLY A 17 -33.78 24.47 -19.11
N LEU A 18 -33.76 23.16 -18.87
CA LEU A 18 -34.76 22.48 -18.08
C LEU A 18 -34.03 21.66 -17.02
N LEU A 19 -34.27 22.03 -15.75
CA LEU A 19 -34.00 21.21 -14.58
C LEU A 19 -34.63 19.83 -14.80
N LEU A 20 -33.81 18.78 -14.77
CA LEU A 20 -34.28 17.40 -14.63
C LEU A 20 -34.17 16.99 -13.17
N SER A 21 -35.29 17.09 -12.46
CA SER A 21 -35.57 16.30 -11.27
C SER A 21 -35.71 14.84 -11.69
N PHE A 22 -34.67 14.02 -11.48
CA PHE A 22 -34.74 12.57 -11.69
C PHE A 22 -35.12 11.88 -10.37
N LEU A 23 -36.40 11.52 -10.24
CA LEU A 23 -36.82 10.36 -9.47
C LEU A 23 -36.75 9.15 -10.42
N ALA A 24 -35.70 8.34 -10.30
CA ALA A 24 -35.57 7.07 -11.02
C ALA A 24 -35.69 5.91 -10.01
N THR A 25 -36.85 5.26 -10.01
CA THR A 25 -37.05 3.90 -9.50
C THR A 25 -36.41 2.88 -10.45
N CYS A 26 -35.85 1.82 -9.85
CA CYS A 26 -35.17 0.66 -10.47
C CYS A 26 -33.83 0.96 -11.14
N SER A 27 -32.77 0.99 -10.33
CA SER A 27 -31.40 0.73 -10.78
C SER A 27 -31.04 -0.72 -10.47
N VAL A 28 -30.72 -1.48 -11.51
CA VAL A 28 -29.66 -2.48 -11.41
C VAL A 28 -28.49 -1.72 -10.80
N VAL A 29 -28.12 -2.05 -9.55
CA VAL A 29 -26.97 -1.42 -8.90
C VAL A 29 -25.75 -1.87 -9.71
N GLY A 30 -25.29 -1.02 -10.62
CA GLY A 30 -24.00 -1.22 -11.25
C GLY A 30 -22.95 -1.30 -10.15
N ALA A 31 -22.04 -2.26 -10.24
CA ALA A 31 -20.89 -2.29 -9.36
C ALA A 31 -20.06 -1.03 -9.64
N PHE A 32 -19.62 -0.38 -8.57
CA PHE A 32 -18.70 0.76 -8.66
C PHE A 32 -17.37 0.32 -9.29
N GLU A 33 -16.81 1.14 -10.17
CA GLU A 33 -15.49 0.97 -10.77
C GLU A 33 -14.47 1.98 -10.21
N LYS A 34 -13.17 1.69 -10.38
CA LYS A 34 -12.10 2.61 -9.98
C LYS A 34 -12.31 3.98 -10.64
N GLY A 35 -12.26 5.04 -9.82
CA GLY A 35 -12.47 6.42 -10.24
C GLY A 35 -13.92 6.90 -10.14
N ASP A 36 -14.90 6.01 -9.91
CA ASP A 36 -16.28 6.43 -9.71
C ASP A 36 -16.40 7.32 -8.47
N VAL A 37 -17.19 8.39 -8.60
CA VAL A 37 -17.54 9.29 -7.50
C VAL A 37 -18.76 8.72 -6.77
N VAL A 38 -18.56 8.35 -5.50
CA VAL A 38 -19.63 7.84 -4.62
C VAL A 38 -20.43 9.00 -4.02
N VAL A 39 -19.72 10.04 -3.57
CA VAL A 39 -20.29 11.25 -2.98
C VAL A 39 -19.44 12.43 -3.45
N GLN A 40 -20.08 13.51 -3.87
CA GLN A 40 -19.44 14.79 -4.12
C GLN A 40 -20.34 15.92 -3.68
N HIS A 41 -19.83 16.77 -2.80
CA HIS A 41 -20.52 17.97 -2.33
C HIS A 41 -19.54 19.13 -2.20
N ASP A 42 -19.81 20.19 -2.97
CA ASP A 42 -19.25 21.55 -2.83
C ASP A 42 -20.16 22.45 -1.98
N PHE A 43 -21.27 21.89 -1.47
CA PHE A 43 -22.31 22.60 -0.72
C PHE A 43 -22.99 23.75 -1.48
N GLU A 44 -22.85 23.84 -2.80
CA GLU A 44 -23.46 24.91 -3.58
C GLU A 44 -24.95 24.64 -3.83
N GLY A 45 -25.79 25.65 -3.54
CA GLY A 45 -27.22 25.61 -3.85
C GLY A 45 -28.04 24.52 -3.14
N ILE A 46 -27.46 23.84 -2.13
CA ILE A 46 -28.10 22.80 -1.33
C ILE A 46 -28.53 23.35 0.03
N THR A 47 -29.65 22.87 0.55
CA THR A 47 -30.11 23.16 1.91
C THR A 47 -29.73 22.04 2.88
N ALA A 48 -29.60 22.38 4.15
CA ALA A 48 -29.40 21.43 5.25
C ALA A 48 -30.43 20.27 5.23
N SER A 49 -31.70 20.61 4.98
CA SER A 49 -32.80 19.66 4.89
C SER A 49 -32.67 18.68 3.72
N GLU A 50 -32.16 19.14 2.57
CA GLU A 50 -31.94 18.27 1.41
C GLU A 50 -30.81 17.27 1.66
N MET A 51 -29.77 17.67 2.40
CA MET A 51 -28.60 16.83 2.63
C MET A 51 -28.74 15.87 3.83
N TRP A 52 -29.32 16.32 4.94
CA TRP A 52 -29.38 15.53 6.18
C TRP A 52 -30.79 15.15 6.64
N ASN A 53 -31.83 15.54 5.89
CA ASN A 53 -33.23 15.35 6.28
C ASN A 53 -33.54 15.86 7.71
N THR A 54 -32.82 16.90 8.12
CA THR A 54 -33.01 17.59 9.41
C THR A 54 -32.57 19.04 9.26
N GLU A 55 -33.15 19.92 10.07
CA GLU A 55 -32.57 21.25 10.27
C GLU A 55 -31.28 21.13 11.07
N LEU A 56 -30.28 21.96 10.70
CA LEU A 56 -29.04 22.06 11.44
C LEU A 56 -29.16 23.15 12.51
N GLY A 57 -28.66 22.86 13.71
CA GLY A 57 -28.64 23.82 14.82
C GLY A 57 -27.63 24.96 14.60
N PRO A 58 -27.59 25.98 15.48
CA PRO A 58 -26.76 27.18 15.28
C PRO A 58 -25.24 26.92 15.22
N LEU A 59 -24.80 25.74 15.66
CA LEU A 59 -23.40 25.31 15.65
C LEU A 59 -22.98 24.59 14.36
N VAL A 60 -23.93 24.29 13.47
CA VAL A 60 -23.67 23.66 12.17
C VAL A 60 -24.46 24.42 11.12
N GLN A 61 -23.79 25.08 10.19
CA GLN A 61 -24.44 25.97 9.23
C GLN A 61 -23.78 25.86 7.86
N LEU A 62 -24.59 25.97 6.83
CA LEU A 62 -24.08 26.31 5.51
C LEU A 62 -23.93 27.83 5.44
N VAL A 63 -22.71 28.30 5.15
CA VAL A 63 -22.36 29.74 5.16
C VAL A 63 -21.63 30.12 3.89
N ALA A 64 -21.67 31.38 3.50
CA ALA A 64 -20.84 31.86 2.41
C ALA A 64 -19.35 31.66 2.74
N ASN A 65 -18.60 31.07 1.81
CA ASN A 65 -17.16 30.93 1.91
C ASN A 65 -16.46 32.19 1.38
N ASP A 66 -15.19 32.36 1.70
CA ASP A 66 -14.36 33.49 1.28
C ASP A 66 -13.90 33.40 -0.19
N LYS A 67 -14.29 32.34 -0.90
CA LYS A 67 -14.07 32.15 -2.35
C LYS A 67 -15.31 32.51 -3.20
N GLY A 68 -16.38 32.99 -2.58
CA GLY A 68 -17.62 33.39 -3.26
C GLY A 68 -18.66 32.28 -3.45
N GLY A 69 -18.44 31.12 -2.82
CA GLY A 69 -19.35 29.98 -2.76
C GLY A 69 -19.94 29.76 -1.37
N GLN A 70 -20.29 28.52 -1.04
CA GLN A 70 -20.84 28.06 0.23
C GLN A 70 -19.92 27.00 0.85
N ALA A 71 -19.91 26.92 2.19
CA ALA A 71 -19.16 25.90 2.92
C ALA A 71 -19.93 25.45 4.16
N LEU A 72 -19.68 24.22 4.59
CA LEU A 72 -20.17 23.70 5.85
C LEU A 72 -19.33 24.22 7.01
N ARG A 73 -19.88 25.12 7.82
CA ARG A 73 -19.29 25.62 9.06
C ARG A 73 -19.77 24.79 10.25
N ILE A 74 -18.82 24.35 11.08
CA ILE A 74 -19.07 23.67 12.35
C ILE A 74 -18.31 24.37 13.47
N GLU A 75 -19.01 24.72 14.54
CA GLU A 75 -18.45 25.34 15.73
C GLU A 75 -18.65 24.45 16.95
N ARG A 76 -17.63 24.36 17.81
CA ARG A 76 -17.76 23.74 19.13
C ARG A 76 -17.25 24.69 20.21
N LYS A 77 -18.05 24.84 21.28
CA LYS A 77 -17.72 25.66 22.46
C LYS A 77 -17.50 24.78 23.69
N LEU A 78 -16.81 25.30 24.70
CA LEU A 78 -16.43 24.53 25.90
C LEU A 78 -17.64 24.04 26.69
N ASP A 79 -18.72 24.82 26.71
CA ASP A 79 -19.98 24.58 27.39
C ASP A 79 -20.95 23.67 26.62
N THR A 80 -20.55 23.20 25.43
CA THR A 80 -21.36 22.31 24.58
C THR A 80 -20.91 20.85 24.71
N ALA A 81 -21.67 19.94 24.09
CA ALA A 81 -21.35 18.52 24.02
C ALA A 81 -19.87 18.29 23.62
N PRO A 82 -19.25 17.17 24.01
CA PRO A 82 -17.85 16.88 23.70
C PRO A 82 -17.55 16.83 22.20
N SER A 83 -18.58 16.74 21.34
CA SER A 83 -18.44 16.75 19.89
C SER A 83 -19.54 17.57 19.22
N THR A 84 -19.23 18.17 18.07
CA THR A 84 -20.20 18.77 17.15
C THR A 84 -19.85 18.32 15.75
N MET A 85 -20.77 17.61 15.09
CA MET A 85 -20.46 16.87 13.87
C MET A 85 -21.70 16.52 13.06
N VAL A 86 -21.53 16.43 11.74
CA VAL A 86 -22.51 15.89 10.79
C VAL A 86 -22.05 14.55 10.24
N ARG A 87 -22.98 13.83 9.63
CA ARG A 87 -22.75 12.51 9.04
C ARG A 87 -23.28 12.47 7.62
N ILE A 88 -22.50 11.93 6.70
CA ILE A 88 -22.93 11.62 5.34
C ILE A 88 -22.91 10.10 5.21
N GLU A 89 -24.06 9.51 4.90
CA GLU A 89 -24.19 8.07 4.78
C GLU A 89 -23.70 7.59 3.41
N LEU A 90 -22.87 6.56 3.42
CA LEU A 90 -22.38 5.89 2.22
C LEU A 90 -23.18 4.60 1.98
N PRO A 91 -23.34 4.15 0.72
CA PRO A 91 -24.01 2.90 0.40
C PRO A 91 -23.14 1.69 0.78
N ALA A 92 -23.04 1.40 2.08
CA ALA A 92 -22.09 0.45 2.67
C ALA A 92 -22.10 -0.92 1.98
N GLN A 93 -23.29 -1.46 1.67
CA GLN A 93 -23.44 -2.76 1.02
C GLN A 93 -22.77 -2.82 -0.37
N SER A 94 -22.88 -1.74 -1.15
CA SER A 94 -22.28 -1.64 -2.48
C SER A 94 -20.78 -1.37 -2.45
N LEU A 95 -20.27 -0.92 -1.30
CA LEU A 95 -18.86 -0.57 -1.11
C LEU A 95 -18.06 -1.66 -0.36
N ARG A 96 -18.70 -2.74 0.10
CA ARG A 96 -18.02 -3.83 0.84
C ARG A 96 -16.78 -4.32 0.09
N GLY A 97 -15.66 -4.39 0.79
CA GLY A 97 -14.37 -4.84 0.26
C GLY A 97 -13.65 -3.84 -0.65
N SER A 98 -14.24 -2.69 -0.96
CA SER A 98 -13.58 -1.63 -1.74
C SER A 98 -12.64 -0.79 -0.87
N LYS A 99 -11.70 -0.10 -1.52
CA LYS A 99 -11.01 1.07 -0.95
C LYS A 99 -11.62 2.33 -1.52
N ILE A 100 -11.83 3.31 -0.66
CA ILE A 100 -12.31 4.64 -1.04
C ILE A 100 -11.26 5.69 -0.68
N ARG A 101 -11.11 6.67 -1.56
CA ARG A 101 -10.36 7.90 -1.28
C ARG A 101 -11.32 8.95 -0.77
N ILE A 102 -10.95 9.56 0.34
CA ILE A 102 -11.74 10.57 1.06
C ILE A 102 -10.97 11.88 0.96
N LYS A 103 -11.55 12.87 0.26
CA LYS A 103 -11.02 14.21 0.10
C LYS A 103 -11.98 15.25 0.66
N ALA A 104 -11.43 16.27 1.32
CA ALA A 104 -12.17 17.48 1.71
C ALA A 104 -11.19 18.67 1.78
N THR A 105 -11.63 19.85 1.38
CA THR A 105 -10.92 21.11 1.66
C THR A 105 -11.35 21.62 3.03
N VAL A 106 -10.40 21.92 3.91
CA VAL A 106 -10.64 22.26 5.31
C VAL A 106 -9.97 23.58 5.68
N LYS A 107 -10.70 24.45 6.38
CA LYS A 107 -10.20 25.68 7.02
C LYS A 107 -10.58 25.66 8.49
N ALA A 108 -9.75 26.20 9.37
CA ALA A 108 -10.09 26.22 10.79
C ALA A 108 -9.59 27.47 11.51
N GLU A 109 -10.29 27.83 12.58
CA GLU A 109 -9.98 28.96 13.44
C GLU A 109 -10.04 28.56 14.91
N ASN A 110 -8.99 28.91 15.65
CA ASN A 110 -8.88 28.77 17.10
C ASN A 110 -9.16 27.35 17.62
N ILE A 111 -8.71 26.33 16.89
CA ILE A 111 -8.85 24.94 17.33
C ILE A 111 -7.97 24.72 18.56
N SER A 112 -8.58 24.37 19.70
CA SER A 112 -7.88 24.11 20.95
C SER A 112 -7.00 22.86 20.87
N ALA A 113 -6.09 22.71 21.83
CA ALA A 113 -5.27 21.51 21.92
C ALA A 113 -6.14 20.26 22.18
N PRO A 114 -5.95 19.17 21.42
CA PRO A 114 -6.69 17.93 21.63
C PRO A 114 -6.13 17.16 22.84
N PRO A 115 -6.98 16.46 23.62
CA PRO A 115 -6.51 15.67 24.77
C PRO A 115 -5.83 14.36 24.36
N SER A 116 -5.98 13.92 23.12
CA SER A 116 -5.32 12.74 22.56
C SER A 116 -5.11 12.91 21.06
N SER A 117 -4.16 12.17 20.47
CA SER A 117 -3.76 12.32 19.07
C SER A 117 -4.87 12.02 18.06
N TRP A 118 -5.90 11.26 18.45
CA TRP A 118 -7.05 10.96 17.60
C TRP A 118 -8.17 12.01 17.68
N ASN A 119 -8.14 12.95 18.63
CA ASN A 119 -9.16 14.01 18.74
C ASN A 119 -8.81 15.22 17.85
N GLY A 120 -9.74 16.17 17.71
CA GLY A 120 -9.55 17.36 16.87
C GLY A 120 -10.61 17.51 15.78
N ILE A 121 -10.18 18.05 14.63
CA ILE A 121 -11.00 18.15 13.42
C ILE A 121 -11.21 16.75 12.84
N LYS A 122 -12.45 16.46 12.44
CA LYS A 122 -12.86 15.19 11.83
C LYS A 122 -13.12 15.37 10.35
N VAL A 123 -12.34 14.65 9.55
CA VAL A 123 -12.70 14.13 8.23
C VAL A 123 -12.45 12.63 8.37
N MET A 124 -13.46 11.92 8.84
CA MET A 124 -13.32 10.56 9.37
C MET A 124 -14.33 9.64 8.72
N LEU A 125 -13.90 8.43 8.35
CA LEU A 125 -14.80 7.36 7.97
C LEU A 125 -15.11 6.54 9.23
N ASN A 126 -16.38 6.18 9.40
CA ASN A 126 -16.78 5.17 10.36
C ASN A 126 -17.49 4.04 9.65
N THR A 127 -16.93 2.83 9.74
CA THR A 127 -17.60 1.59 9.30
C THR A 127 -18.05 0.79 10.51
N GLN A 128 -19.20 0.13 10.40
CA GLN A 128 -19.79 -0.70 11.46
C GLN A 128 -20.20 -2.05 10.85
N GLY A 129 -19.93 -3.14 11.57
CA GLY A 129 -20.29 -4.50 11.17
C GLY A 129 -19.94 -5.52 12.26
N PRO A 130 -20.20 -6.82 12.02
CA PRO A 130 -19.88 -7.92 12.94
C PRO A 130 -18.44 -7.95 13.44
N SER A 131 -17.48 -7.52 12.61
CA SER A 131 -16.05 -7.44 12.95
C SER A 131 -15.70 -6.23 13.84
N GLY A 132 -16.67 -5.38 14.17
CA GLY A 132 -16.50 -4.19 15.00
C GLY A 132 -16.49 -2.87 14.20
N ASN A 133 -16.20 -1.78 14.91
CA ASN A 133 -16.17 -0.44 14.32
C ASN A 133 -14.76 -0.04 13.93
N ASN A 134 -14.59 0.52 12.72
CA ASN A 134 -13.34 1.14 12.28
C ASN A 134 -13.51 2.65 12.11
N TRP A 135 -12.42 3.39 12.33
CA TRP A 135 -12.40 4.86 12.40
C TRP A 135 -11.21 5.50 11.65
N PRO A 136 -10.93 5.15 10.39
CA PRO A 136 -9.79 5.74 9.68
C PRO A 136 -10.01 7.24 9.42
N GLN A 137 -8.97 8.03 9.68
CA GLN A 137 -8.97 9.49 9.55
C GLN A 137 -7.57 10.01 9.24
N GLN A 138 -7.49 11.20 8.64
CA GLN A 138 -6.27 12.02 8.63
C GLN A 138 -6.33 13.03 9.78
N ASN A 139 -5.29 13.06 10.63
CA ASN A 139 -5.18 14.07 11.67
C ASN A 139 -4.83 15.44 11.05
N LEU A 140 -5.57 16.47 11.47
CA LEU A 140 -5.35 17.85 11.05
C LEU A 140 -4.80 18.68 12.23
N PRO A 141 -4.03 19.75 11.96
CA PRO A 141 -3.39 20.52 13.01
C PRO A 141 -4.40 21.29 13.88
N GLN A 142 -3.99 21.58 15.12
CA GLN A 142 -4.69 22.55 15.97
C GLN A 142 -4.41 24.00 15.54
N GLY A 143 -5.07 24.98 16.17
CA GLY A 143 -4.89 26.40 15.91
C GLY A 143 -5.73 26.93 14.75
N THR A 144 -5.20 27.94 14.04
CA THR A 144 -5.86 28.61 12.91
C THR A 144 -5.07 28.35 11.65
N PHE A 145 -5.76 27.93 10.59
CA PHE A 145 -5.14 27.74 9.27
C PHE A 145 -6.13 28.02 8.15
N TYR A 146 -5.58 28.48 7.02
CA TYR A 146 -6.34 28.70 5.80
C TYR A 146 -6.62 27.39 5.06
N TRP A 147 -7.48 27.42 4.03
CA TRP A 147 -7.90 26.24 3.28
C TRP A 147 -6.74 25.32 2.88
N ARG A 148 -6.88 24.04 3.22
CA ARG A 148 -5.94 22.98 2.89
C ARG A 148 -6.67 21.66 2.68
N ALA A 149 -6.07 20.72 1.97
CA ALA A 149 -6.67 19.41 1.74
C ALA A 149 -6.53 18.49 2.98
N ALA A 150 -7.60 17.78 3.29
CA ALA A 150 -7.56 16.46 3.89
C ALA A 150 -7.75 15.42 2.78
N ASN A 151 -6.87 14.41 2.69
CA ASN A 151 -6.86 13.39 1.65
C ASN A 151 -6.24 12.10 2.20
N TYR A 152 -7.01 11.01 2.23
CA TYR A 152 -6.52 9.69 2.62
C TYR A 152 -7.36 8.58 1.98
N VAL A 153 -6.83 7.36 1.97
CA VAL A 153 -7.53 6.16 1.49
C VAL A 153 -7.92 5.29 2.68
N ALA A 154 -9.09 4.64 2.61
CA ALA A 154 -9.57 3.73 3.63
C ALA A 154 -10.30 2.53 3.02
N SER A 155 -10.12 1.34 3.62
CA SER A 155 -10.85 0.13 3.24
C SER A 155 -12.24 0.08 3.88
N ILE A 156 -13.21 -0.44 3.13
CA ILE A 156 -14.54 -0.79 3.62
C ILE A 156 -14.59 -2.28 3.93
N PRO A 157 -14.86 -2.71 5.18
CA PRO A 157 -14.94 -4.13 5.52
C PRO A 157 -15.95 -4.91 4.67
N ASN A 158 -15.63 -6.18 4.38
CA ASN A 158 -16.52 -7.08 3.62
C ASN A 158 -17.87 -7.30 4.32
N ASP A 159 -17.91 -7.18 5.64
CA ASP A 159 -19.09 -7.33 6.48
C ASP A 159 -19.69 -5.98 6.91
N ALA A 160 -19.26 -4.86 6.30
CA ALA A 160 -19.78 -3.54 6.64
C ALA A 160 -21.30 -3.47 6.46
N GLU A 161 -22.01 -3.21 7.53
CA GLU A 161 -23.45 -2.97 7.54
C GLU A 161 -23.75 -1.47 7.37
N ARG A 162 -22.85 -0.62 7.86
CA ARG A 162 -22.96 0.84 7.78
C ARG A 162 -21.61 1.49 7.50
N ALA A 163 -21.62 2.59 6.75
CA ALA A 163 -20.46 3.42 6.45
C ALA A 163 -20.86 4.91 6.48
N LEU A 164 -20.12 5.73 7.22
CA LEU A 164 -20.44 7.14 7.47
C LEU A 164 -19.19 8.00 7.30
N ILE A 165 -19.28 9.08 6.53
CA ILE A 165 -18.30 10.17 6.60
C ILE A 165 -18.74 11.13 7.71
N ILE A 166 -17.85 11.38 8.66
CA ILE A 166 -18.06 12.25 9.81
C ILE A 166 -17.21 13.50 9.62
N LEU A 167 -17.88 14.64 9.60
CA LEU A 167 -17.28 15.97 9.52
C LEU A 167 -17.56 16.73 10.82
N GLY A 168 -16.54 17.33 11.45
CA GLY A 168 -16.76 18.17 12.62
C GLY A 168 -15.59 18.29 13.60
N LEU A 169 -15.91 18.46 14.87
CA LEU A 169 -14.96 18.65 15.97
C LEU A 169 -15.25 17.65 17.10
N GLU A 170 -14.21 17.01 17.63
CA GLU A 170 -14.27 16.11 18.78
C GLU A 170 -13.25 16.55 19.84
N ALA A 171 -13.74 16.75 21.07
CA ALA A 171 -12.99 17.12 22.26
C ALA A 171 -12.13 18.40 22.17
N VAL A 172 -12.29 19.19 21.10
CA VAL A 172 -11.63 20.50 20.90
C VAL A 172 -12.66 21.62 20.71
N THR A 173 -12.33 22.85 21.08
CA THR A 173 -13.17 24.03 20.79
C THR A 173 -12.63 24.77 19.58
N GLY A 174 -13.46 25.61 18.96
CA GLY A 174 -13.10 26.43 17.81
C GLY A 174 -14.13 26.32 16.69
N THR A 175 -13.77 26.81 15.50
CA THR A 175 -14.62 26.73 14.30
C THR A 175 -13.85 26.07 13.15
N VAL A 176 -14.52 25.21 12.41
CA VAL A 176 -13.99 24.56 11.21
C VAL A 176 -14.96 24.74 10.06
N TRP A 177 -14.42 24.85 8.85
CA TRP A 177 -15.17 24.87 7.60
C TRP A 177 -14.70 23.73 6.72
N PHE A 178 -15.66 23.08 6.07
CA PHE A 178 -15.46 22.02 5.08
C PHE A 178 -16.05 22.45 3.75
N ASP A 179 -15.34 22.11 2.69
CA ASP A 179 -15.72 22.33 1.30
C ASP A 179 -15.15 21.19 0.43
N ASP A 180 -15.61 21.05 -0.81
CA ASP A 180 -15.14 20.05 -1.79
C ASP A 180 -15.01 18.63 -1.21
N VAL A 181 -16.07 18.11 -0.57
CA VAL A 181 -16.08 16.76 -0.01
C VAL A 181 -16.31 15.76 -1.13
N ILE A 182 -15.29 14.98 -1.46
CA ILE A 182 -15.32 14.02 -2.58
C ILE A 182 -14.87 12.65 -2.07
N ILE A 183 -15.74 11.65 -2.28
CA ILE A 183 -15.47 10.24 -2.02
C ILE A 183 -15.41 9.52 -3.35
N THR A 184 -14.24 9.00 -3.71
CA THR A 184 -14.04 8.23 -4.94
C THR A 184 -13.63 6.80 -4.65
N ILE A 185 -13.98 5.89 -5.55
CA ILE A 185 -13.54 4.49 -5.49
C ILE A 185 -12.07 4.44 -5.90
N GLU A 186 -11.21 4.01 -4.98
CA GLU A 186 -9.78 3.82 -5.23
C GLU A 186 -9.53 2.42 -5.82
N SER A 187 -10.18 1.41 -5.25
CA SER A 187 -10.18 0.04 -5.77
C SER A 187 -11.46 -0.68 -5.38
N LYS A 188 -11.89 -1.64 -6.20
CA LYS A 188 -13.05 -2.49 -5.88
C LYS A 188 -12.65 -3.67 -5.01
N ALA A 189 -13.66 -4.33 -4.43
CA ALA A 189 -13.46 -5.63 -3.82
C ALA A 189 -12.85 -6.59 -4.83
N ARG A 190 -11.77 -7.24 -4.43
CA ARG A 190 -11.09 -8.23 -5.25
C ARG A 190 -12.07 -9.36 -5.61
N PRO A 191 -12.29 -9.65 -6.91
CA PRO A 191 -13.16 -10.76 -7.29
C PRO A 191 -12.49 -12.08 -6.90
N ARG A 192 -13.22 -12.93 -6.17
CA ARG A 192 -12.77 -14.29 -5.82
C ARG A 192 -13.47 -15.29 -6.73
N PRO A 193 -12.74 -16.10 -7.52
CA PRO A 193 -13.38 -17.10 -8.34
C PRO A 193 -14.02 -18.16 -7.43
N PRO A 194 -15.24 -18.65 -7.79
CA PRO A 194 -15.92 -19.68 -7.00
C PRO A 194 -15.17 -21.02 -7.02
N THR A 195 -14.31 -21.24 -8.01
CA THR A 195 -13.44 -22.40 -8.12
C THR A 195 -12.02 -21.93 -8.45
N PRO A 196 -10.99 -22.40 -7.71
CA PRO A 196 -9.60 -22.05 -7.99
C PRO A 196 -9.18 -22.45 -9.41
N PRO A 197 -8.38 -21.65 -10.11
CA PRO A 197 -7.77 -22.09 -11.35
C PRO A 197 -6.89 -23.33 -11.12
N THR A 198 -6.81 -24.23 -12.11
CA THR A 198 -6.07 -25.50 -12.00
C THR A 198 -4.80 -25.47 -12.86
N GLY A 199 -3.70 -26.02 -12.36
CA GLY A 199 -2.44 -26.18 -13.10
C GLY A 199 -1.23 -25.89 -12.20
N PRO A 200 0.00 -26.23 -12.64
CA PRO A 200 1.19 -25.90 -11.87
C PRO A 200 1.38 -24.38 -11.81
N TYR A 201 1.90 -23.89 -10.69
CA TYR A 201 2.31 -22.50 -10.55
C TYR A 201 3.54 -22.21 -11.42
N TYR A 202 3.60 -21.02 -12.02
CA TYR A 202 4.86 -20.50 -12.52
C TYR A 202 5.68 -20.00 -11.34
N LYS A 203 6.87 -20.58 -11.11
CA LYS A 203 7.78 -20.20 -10.02
C LYS A 203 8.96 -19.33 -10.44
N GLY A 204 9.25 -19.28 -11.75
CA GLY A 204 10.47 -18.64 -12.27
C GLY A 204 11.74 -19.49 -12.25
N HIS A 205 11.74 -20.63 -11.54
CA HIS A 205 12.90 -21.52 -11.44
C HIS A 205 12.50 -23.00 -11.41
N ASN A 206 13.50 -23.87 -11.59
CA ASN A 206 13.32 -25.33 -11.61
C ASN A 206 13.67 -26.02 -10.28
N SER A 207 14.20 -25.28 -9.30
CA SER A 207 14.45 -25.81 -7.94
C SER A 207 13.15 -26.29 -7.28
N SER A 208 13.26 -27.32 -6.45
CA SER A 208 12.13 -27.77 -5.62
C SER A 208 11.63 -26.64 -4.72
N ARG A 209 12.57 -25.93 -4.10
CA ARG A 209 12.36 -24.72 -3.30
C ARG A 209 13.63 -23.87 -3.26
N LEU A 210 13.49 -22.56 -3.26
CA LEU A 210 14.52 -21.60 -2.93
C LEU A 210 14.50 -21.32 -1.43
N ARG A 211 15.65 -21.54 -0.79
CA ARG A 211 15.92 -21.30 0.62
C ARG A 211 17.16 -20.45 0.70
N GLY A 212 17.02 -19.24 1.24
CA GLY A 212 18.08 -18.26 1.15
C GLY A 212 18.04 -17.21 2.22
N ALA A 213 18.85 -16.19 2.00
CA ALA A 213 18.86 -14.98 2.80
C ALA A 213 18.82 -13.76 1.90
N MET A 214 18.29 -12.69 2.46
CA MET A 214 18.49 -11.34 1.97
C MET A 214 19.90 -10.88 2.37
N ILE A 215 20.61 -10.29 1.42
CA ILE A 215 22.01 -9.90 1.58
C ILE A 215 22.24 -8.45 1.19
N GLY A 216 23.07 -7.75 1.95
CA GLY A 216 23.56 -6.42 1.60
C GLY A 216 24.73 -6.48 0.61
N ALA A 217 25.08 -5.32 0.03
CA ALA A 217 26.08 -5.20 -1.03
C ALA A 217 27.55 -5.32 -0.57
N ASN A 218 27.82 -5.52 0.72
CA ASN A 218 29.19 -5.51 1.28
C ASN A 218 29.74 -6.90 1.63
N LEU A 219 29.05 -7.96 1.22
CA LEU A 219 29.48 -9.33 1.48
C LEU A 219 30.69 -9.72 0.63
N LYS A 220 31.56 -10.54 1.22
CA LYS A 220 32.78 -11.10 0.62
C LYS A 220 32.55 -12.55 0.27
N GLU A 221 33.43 -13.12 -0.55
CA GLU A 221 33.36 -14.52 -0.98
C GLU A 221 33.13 -15.52 0.17
N LYS A 222 33.77 -15.31 1.33
CA LYS A 222 33.58 -16.17 2.50
C LYS A 222 32.11 -16.24 2.93
N ASP A 223 31.39 -15.13 2.89
CA ASP A 223 30.01 -15.04 3.35
C ASP A 223 29.09 -15.89 2.46
N PHE A 224 29.29 -15.88 1.14
CA PHE A 224 28.58 -16.75 0.20
C PHE A 224 28.93 -18.23 0.40
N ARG A 225 30.19 -18.53 0.72
CA ARG A 225 30.62 -19.91 1.04
C ARG A 225 29.97 -20.42 2.33
N ASP A 226 29.77 -19.56 3.32
CA ASP A 226 29.07 -19.91 4.55
C ASP A 226 27.58 -20.22 4.26
N LEU A 227 26.89 -19.39 3.47
CA LEU A 227 25.52 -19.67 3.01
C LEU A 227 25.40 -21.02 2.28
N ALA A 228 26.32 -21.29 1.35
CA ALA A 228 26.35 -22.57 0.64
C ALA A 228 26.62 -23.76 1.60
N ALA A 229 27.46 -23.58 2.63
CA ALA A 229 27.69 -24.59 3.66
C ALA A 229 26.42 -24.87 4.48
N TRP A 230 25.59 -23.85 4.72
CA TRP A 230 24.26 -23.98 5.34
C TRP A 230 23.18 -24.52 4.40
N LYS A 231 23.56 -24.90 3.17
CA LYS A 231 22.66 -25.43 2.14
C LYS A 231 21.65 -24.41 1.60
N ALA A 232 21.93 -23.11 1.76
CA ALA A 232 21.22 -22.10 0.99
C ALA A 232 21.48 -22.31 -0.51
N ASN A 233 20.46 -22.08 -1.33
CA ASN A 233 20.53 -22.15 -2.79
C ASN A 233 20.04 -20.85 -3.45
N HIS A 234 19.82 -19.81 -2.66
CA HIS A 234 19.22 -18.55 -3.08
C HIS A 234 19.78 -17.39 -2.26
N VAL A 235 19.93 -16.23 -2.90
CA VAL A 235 20.15 -14.93 -2.27
C VAL A 235 19.22 -13.88 -2.88
N ARG A 236 18.54 -13.10 -2.03
CA ARG A 236 17.87 -11.86 -2.45
C ARG A 236 18.90 -10.74 -2.37
N TRP A 237 19.39 -10.32 -3.53
CA TRP A 237 20.50 -9.38 -3.67
C TRP A 237 19.98 -7.95 -3.66
N GLN A 238 20.22 -7.25 -2.56
CA GLN A 238 19.75 -5.88 -2.41
C GLN A 238 20.61 -4.88 -3.16
N LEU A 239 19.97 -4.11 -4.04
CA LEU A 239 20.47 -2.83 -4.49
C LEU A 239 20.05 -1.76 -3.47
N ILE A 240 20.77 -1.74 -2.34
CA ILE A 240 20.55 -0.82 -1.22
C ILE A 240 21.62 0.28 -1.18
N TRP A 241 21.20 1.54 -1.19
CA TRP A 241 22.11 2.69 -1.12
C TRP A 241 22.31 3.11 0.33
N ASN A 242 23.20 2.42 1.06
CA ASN A 242 23.62 2.81 2.42
C ASN A 242 22.48 3.06 3.43
N GLY A 243 21.39 2.28 3.38
CA GLY A 243 20.31 2.31 4.35
C GLY A 243 18.92 2.32 3.72
N PHE A 244 17.93 1.96 4.53
CA PHE A 244 16.52 2.00 4.22
C PHE A 244 15.71 2.09 5.53
N PRO A 245 14.59 2.82 5.61
CA PRO A 245 13.93 3.61 4.55
C PRO A 245 14.64 4.94 4.23
N HIS A 246 15.69 5.29 4.97
CA HIS A 246 16.48 6.50 4.73
C HIS A 246 17.79 6.18 4.03
N SER A 247 18.08 6.91 2.96
CA SER A 247 19.22 6.65 2.09
C SER A 247 19.73 7.93 1.43
N PRO A 248 20.94 7.95 0.85
CA PRO A 248 21.37 9.06 0.00
C PRO A 248 20.46 9.34 -1.20
N ALA A 249 19.62 8.36 -1.61
CA ALA A 249 18.65 8.58 -2.70
C ALA A 249 17.57 9.61 -2.34
N ASP A 250 17.34 9.87 -1.06
CA ASP A 250 16.36 10.85 -0.57
C ASP A 250 16.75 12.28 -0.95
N ASP A 251 18.05 12.55 -1.16
CA ASP A 251 18.58 13.87 -1.55
C ASP A 251 19.25 13.88 -2.93
N ALA A 252 19.51 12.70 -3.52
CA ALA A 252 20.21 12.57 -4.79
C ALA A 252 19.37 13.01 -6.00
N ASP A 253 20.04 13.53 -7.02
CA ASP A 253 19.44 13.66 -8.35
C ASP A 253 19.52 12.35 -9.16
N VAL A 254 18.87 12.33 -10.31
CA VAL A 254 18.80 11.15 -11.18
C VAL A 254 20.18 10.71 -11.68
N ALA A 255 21.13 11.64 -11.88
CA ALA A 255 22.46 11.31 -12.37
C ALA A 255 23.32 10.65 -11.28
N ALA A 256 23.24 11.15 -10.05
CA ALA A 256 23.89 10.54 -8.90
C ALA A 256 23.33 9.14 -8.62
N TYR A 257 22.01 8.96 -8.74
CA TYR A 257 21.37 7.65 -8.63
C TYR A 257 21.84 6.67 -9.70
N ASP A 258 21.88 7.06 -10.98
CA ASP A 258 22.36 6.18 -12.06
C ASP A 258 23.83 5.78 -11.89
N ALA A 259 24.68 6.69 -11.40
CA ALA A 259 26.09 6.41 -11.11
C ALA A 259 26.27 5.42 -9.95
N TRP A 260 25.48 5.56 -8.88
CA TRP A 260 25.45 4.59 -7.78
C TRP A 260 24.96 3.23 -8.28
N LEU A 261 23.85 3.19 -9.01
CA LEU A 261 23.29 1.96 -9.56
C LEU A 261 24.33 1.25 -10.43
N GLU A 262 25.02 1.95 -11.33
CA GLU A 262 26.09 1.34 -12.14
C GLU A 262 27.19 0.72 -11.27
N SER A 263 27.59 1.40 -10.20
CA SER A 263 28.61 0.88 -9.27
C SER A 263 28.14 -0.39 -8.56
N ALA A 264 26.87 -0.43 -8.13
CA ALA A 264 26.27 -1.61 -7.51
C ALA A 264 26.17 -2.79 -8.49
N LEU A 265 25.80 -2.54 -9.76
CA LEU A 265 25.72 -3.56 -10.80
C LEU A 265 27.11 -4.11 -11.18
N ILE A 266 28.14 -3.27 -11.23
CA ILE A 266 29.53 -3.72 -11.42
C ILE A 266 29.96 -4.67 -10.28
N HIS A 267 29.56 -4.38 -9.05
CA HIS A 267 29.84 -5.27 -7.93
C HIS A 267 29.11 -6.62 -8.07
N LEU A 268 27.82 -6.60 -8.37
CA LEU A 268 27.05 -7.83 -8.65
C LEU A 268 27.71 -8.67 -9.75
N ASP A 269 28.09 -8.06 -10.87
CA ASP A 269 28.76 -8.74 -11.99
C ASP A 269 30.02 -9.48 -11.55
N SER A 270 30.81 -8.87 -10.65
CA SER A 270 32.03 -9.48 -10.12
C SER A 270 31.76 -10.74 -9.28
N MET A 271 30.54 -10.89 -8.76
CA MET A 271 30.12 -11.96 -7.87
C MET A 271 29.32 -13.07 -8.58
N LEU A 272 28.84 -12.85 -9.80
CA LEU A 272 28.13 -13.85 -10.61
C LEU A 272 28.91 -15.17 -10.77
N PRO A 273 30.23 -15.19 -11.06
CA PRO A 273 30.98 -16.45 -11.18
C PRO A 273 30.98 -17.27 -9.89
N LEU A 274 31.10 -16.60 -8.74
CA LEU A 274 31.07 -17.27 -7.43
C LEU A 274 29.69 -17.84 -7.13
N CYS A 275 28.62 -17.06 -7.36
CA CYS A 275 27.25 -17.53 -7.13
C CYS A 275 26.94 -18.75 -8.01
N ARG A 276 27.38 -18.73 -9.28
CA ARG A 276 27.27 -19.88 -10.18
C ARG A 276 28.06 -21.10 -9.69
N GLN A 277 29.28 -20.90 -9.21
CA GLN A 277 30.09 -21.98 -8.62
C GLN A 277 29.39 -22.62 -7.41
N LEU A 278 28.71 -21.81 -6.59
CA LEU A 278 28.07 -22.25 -5.37
C LEU A 278 26.64 -22.75 -5.57
N GLY A 279 26.06 -22.59 -6.77
CA GLY A 279 24.65 -22.90 -7.03
C GLY A 279 23.67 -21.99 -6.28
N LEU A 280 24.08 -20.73 -6.04
CA LEU A 280 23.24 -19.71 -5.41
C LEU A 280 22.51 -18.93 -6.49
N HIS A 281 21.21 -19.16 -6.61
CA HIS A 281 20.33 -18.34 -7.44
C HIS A 281 20.22 -16.92 -6.88
N ILE A 282 20.05 -15.93 -7.75
CA ILE A 282 19.97 -14.52 -7.38
C ILE A 282 18.58 -13.97 -7.73
N LEU A 283 17.90 -13.38 -6.74
CA LEU A 283 16.82 -12.43 -7.01
C LEU A 283 17.42 -11.04 -6.94
N LEU A 284 17.37 -10.28 -8.03
CA LEU A 284 17.84 -8.90 -8.04
C LEU A 284 16.74 -7.99 -7.49
N ASP A 285 16.97 -7.39 -6.32
CA ASP A 285 16.00 -6.54 -5.63
C ASP A 285 16.40 -5.07 -5.71
N LEU A 286 15.53 -4.24 -6.30
CA LEU A 286 15.69 -2.79 -6.29
C LEU A 286 15.21 -2.21 -4.95
N HIS A 287 16.06 -2.39 -3.94
CA HIS A 287 15.74 -2.06 -2.56
C HIS A 287 15.60 -0.55 -2.31
N THR A 288 16.49 0.25 -2.90
CA THR A 288 16.41 1.72 -2.88
C THR A 288 15.90 2.25 -4.22
N PRO A 289 14.61 2.62 -4.36
CA PRO A 289 14.08 3.15 -5.61
C PRO A 289 14.60 4.57 -5.90
N PRO A 290 14.55 5.05 -7.16
CA PRO A 290 14.93 6.42 -7.50
C PRO A 290 14.15 7.46 -6.69
N GLY A 291 14.88 8.45 -6.17
CA GLY A 291 14.34 9.49 -5.29
C GLY A 291 14.10 9.05 -3.85
N GLY A 292 14.33 7.78 -3.51
CA GLY A 292 14.22 7.26 -2.15
C GLY A 292 12.85 7.51 -1.52
N ARG A 293 12.85 7.91 -0.24
CA ARG A 293 11.65 8.19 0.54
C ARG A 293 11.60 9.67 0.96
N ASN A 294 10.38 10.19 1.13
CA ASN A 294 10.19 11.49 1.80
C ASN A 294 10.23 11.30 3.35
N PRO A 295 10.20 12.38 4.15
CA PRO A 295 10.19 12.28 5.61
C PRO A 295 9.04 11.43 6.18
N GLU A 296 7.90 11.36 5.48
CA GLU A 296 6.74 10.51 5.79
C GLU A 296 6.89 9.05 5.31
N LYS A 297 8.08 8.67 4.82
CA LYS A 297 8.45 7.34 4.31
C LYS A 297 7.69 6.87 3.07
N GLN A 298 7.13 7.80 2.28
CA GLN A 298 6.46 7.52 1.01
C GLN A 298 7.48 7.55 -0.13
N CYS A 299 7.29 6.72 -1.17
CA CYS A 299 8.20 6.71 -2.32
C CYS A 299 8.04 7.98 -3.17
N ARG A 300 9.14 8.71 -3.38
CA ARG A 300 9.10 9.97 -4.16
C ARG A 300 8.82 9.76 -5.65
N MET A 301 8.99 8.54 -6.17
CA MET A 301 8.58 8.19 -7.53
C MET A 301 7.07 8.30 -7.78
N PHE A 302 6.23 8.35 -6.74
CA PHE A 302 4.78 8.62 -6.86
C PHE A 302 4.43 10.10 -6.64
N GLN A 303 5.43 10.95 -6.41
CA GLN A 303 5.26 12.39 -6.19
C GLN A 303 5.93 13.22 -7.28
N GLU A 304 6.96 12.68 -7.93
CA GLU A 304 7.76 13.40 -8.90
C GLU A 304 8.01 12.56 -10.17
N LYS A 305 7.51 13.05 -11.31
CA LYS A 305 7.60 12.34 -12.60
C LYS A 305 9.02 11.91 -12.97
N ARG A 306 10.03 12.75 -12.67
CA ARG A 306 11.44 12.45 -12.97
C ARG A 306 11.93 11.15 -12.32
N PHE A 307 11.42 10.80 -11.14
CA PHE A 307 11.82 9.57 -10.45
C PHE A 307 11.04 8.36 -10.96
N GLN A 308 9.77 8.54 -11.36
CA GLN A 308 9.02 7.50 -12.07
C GLN A 308 9.66 7.15 -13.42
N ASP A 309 10.11 8.17 -14.17
CA ASP A 309 10.84 7.96 -15.42
C ASP A 309 12.20 7.29 -15.16
N ALA A 310 12.93 7.72 -14.13
CA ALA A 310 14.20 7.10 -13.73
C ALA A 310 14.05 5.62 -13.33
N PHE A 311 12.94 5.27 -12.67
CA PHE A 311 12.62 3.90 -12.30
C PHE A 311 12.49 2.99 -13.53
N LEU A 312 11.75 3.45 -14.54
CA LEU A 312 11.59 2.72 -15.80
C LEU A 312 12.93 2.57 -16.54
N MET A 313 13.76 3.63 -16.55
CA MET A 313 15.09 3.59 -17.18
C MET A 313 16.06 2.65 -16.45
N ALA A 314 16.04 2.63 -15.11
CA ALA A 314 16.85 1.74 -14.30
C ALA A 314 16.52 0.26 -14.59
N TRP A 315 15.23 -0.08 -14.68
CA TRP A 315 14.80 -1.44 -15.02
C TRP A 315 15.16 -1.85 -16.44
N GLU A 316 15.00 -0.96 -17.43
CA GLU A 316 15.47 -1.23 -18.78
C GLU A 316 16.99 -1.48 -18.84
N LYS A 317 17.78 -0.73 -18.05
CA LYS A 317 19.23 -0.90 -17.92
C LYS A 317 19.59 -2.28 -17.36
N MET A 318 18.96 -2.67 -16.25
CA MET A 318 19.19 -3.97 -15.61
C MET A 318 18.74 -5.13 -16.49
N ALA A 319 17.57 -5.05 -17.14
CA ALA A 319 17.09 -6.06 -18.07
C ALA A 319 18.06 -6.25 -19.25
N ARG A 320 18.59 -5.16 -19.85
CA ARG A 320 19.57 -5.27 -20.93
C ARG A 320 20.85 -5.97 -20.49
N ARG A 321 21.26 -5.75 -19.25
CA ARG A 321 22.49 -6.31 -18.67
C ARG A 321 22.34 -7.80 -18.36
N TYR A 322 21.19 -8.22 -17.83
CA TYR A 322 21.01 -9.52 -17.20
C TYR A 322 20.09 -10.50 -17.94
N LYS A 323 19.49 -10.12 -19.08
CA LYS A 323 18.57 -10.99 -19.84
C LYS A 323 19.10 -12.39 -20.18
N ASP A 324 20.40 -12.56 -20.29
CA ASP A 324 21.05 -13.84 -20.63
C ASP A 324 21.73 -14.50 -19.40
N GLU A 325 21.60 -13.93 -18.20
CA GLU A 325 22.27 -14.38 -16.98
C GLU A 325 21.38 -15.30 -16.14
N SER A 326 21.36 -16.58 -16.49
CA SER A 326 20.52 -17.61 -15.85
C SER A 326 20.70 -17.85 -14.34
N ILE A 327 21.77 -17.34 -13.71
CA ILE A 327 21.90 -17.45 -12.25
C ILE A 327 20.94 -16.47 -11.54
N ILE A 328 20.62 -15.36 -12.20
CA ILE A 328 19.53 -14.49 -11.79
C ILE A 328 18.25 -15.20 -12.20
N TRP A 329 17.35 -15.49 -11.26
CA TRP A 329 16.09 -16.17 -11.57
C TRP A 329 14.94 -15.18 -11.76
N GLY A 330 15.06 -13.97 -11.23
CA GLY A 330 14.07 -12.94 -11.37
C GLY A 330 14.50 -11.56 -10.91
N TYR A 331 13.59 -10.62 -11.11
CA TYR A 331 13.71 -9.20 -10.82
C TYR A 331 12.60 -8.77 -9.86
N ASP A 332 12.98 -8.35 -8.66
CA ASP A 332 12.07 -7.79 -7.67
C ASP A 332 12.00 -6.28 -7.82
N LEU A 333 10.84 -5.80 -8.30
CA LEU A 333 10.75 -4.51 -8.94
C LEU A 333 11.03 -3.34 -8.00
N VAL A 334 10.50 -3.41 -6.78
CA VAL A 334 10.67 -2.41 -5.72
C VAL A 334 10.40 -3.06 -4.38
N ASN A 335 11.31 -2.86 -3.45
CA ASN A 335 11.09 -3.19 -2.05
C ASN A 335 10.07 -2.26 -1.37
N GLU A 336 9.06 -2.86 -0.75
CA GLU A 336 8.07 -2.23 0.12
C GLU A 336 7.38 -0.99 -0.50
N PRO A 337 6.77 -1.08 -1.69
CA PRO A 337 6.20 0.08 -2.37
C PRO A 337 5.14 0.79 -1.51
N VAL A 338 5.16 2.13 -1.47
CA VAL A 338 4.17 2.96 -0.75
C VAL A 338 3.76 4.14 -1.64
N ASP A 339 2.52 4.11 -2.13
CA ASP A 339 1.94 5.05 -3.09
C ASP A 339 0.76 5.88 -2.54
N ASP A 340 0.59 5.94 -1.20
CA ASP A 340 -0.52 6.63 -0.52
C ASP A 340 -0.71 8.10 -0.96
N ASN A 341 0.39 8.78 -1.32
CA ASN A 341 0.41 10.18 -1.76
C ASN A 341 0.78 10.30 -3.25
N LEU A 342 -0.04 9.71 -4.10
CA LEU A 342 0.05 9.82 -5.55
C LEU A 342 -0.29 11.25 -6.02
N MET A 343 0.63 11.88 -6.76
CA MET A 343 0.41 13.18 -7.41
C MET A 343 -0.29 13.03 -8.76
N ASP A 344 -1.08 14.05 -9.14
CA ASP A 344 -1.84 14.06 -10.39
C ASP A 344 -0.94 13.84 -11.62
N GLY A 345 -1.39 12.96 -12.53
CA GLY A 345 -0.68 12.63 -13.76
C GLY A 345 0.44 11.59 -13.62
N LEU A 346 0.62 11.01 -12.43
CA LEU A 346 1.53 9.88 -12.21
C LEU A 346 0.78 8.55 -12.14
N MET A 347 1.49 7.46 -12.44
CA MET A 347 0.98 6.10 -12.27
C MET A 347 1.08 5.68 -10.80
N ASP A 348 0.04 5.01 -10.28
CA ASP A 348 0.12 4.30 -9.00
C ASP A 348 1.08 3.10 -9.09
N TRP A 349 1.29 2.38 -7.98
CA TRP A 349 2.23 1.27 -7.97
C TRP A 349 1.88 0.19 -9.00
N ARG A 350 0.61 -0.19 -9.10
CA ARG A 350 0.19 -1.27 -10.00
C ARG A 350 0.40 -0.89 -11.46
N ASP A 351 -0.03 0.30 -11.86
CA ASP A 351 0.12 0.78 -13.22
C ASP A 351 1.59 0.99 -13.59
N LEU A 352 2.40 1.49 -12.64
CA LEU A 352 3.85 1.60 -12.82
C LEU A 352 4.52 0.23 -13.00
N ALA A 353 4.14 -0.76 -12.19
CA ALA A 353 4.64 -2.13 -12.28
C ALA A 353 4.26 -2.79 -13.62
N ILE A 354 3.06 -2.54 -14.14
CA ILE A 354 2.64 -3.00 -15.48
C ILE A 354 3.56 -2.40 -16.55
N VAL A 355 3.76 -1.08 -16.54
CA VAL A 355 4.59 -0.40 -17.53
C VAL A 355 6.06 -0.83 -17.45
N ALA A 356 6.60 -0.99 -16.23
CA ALA A 356 7.95 -1.49 -16.01
C ALA A 356 8.10 -2.92 -16.54
N THR A 357 7.16 -3.80 -16.19
CA THR A 357 7.14 -5.19 -16.66
C THR A 357 7.08 -5.26 -18.18
N GLN A 358 6.24 -4.46 -18.84
CA GLN A 358 6.15 -4.42 -20.31
C GLN A 358 7.46 -3.99 -20.96
N ARG A 359 8.14 -2.98 -20.39
CA ARG A 359 9.44 -2.51 -20.87
C ARG A 359 10.54 -3.55 -20.67
N ILE A 360 10.55 -4.22 -19.52
CA ILE A 360 11.46 -5.33 -19.25
C ILE A 360 11.19 -6.45 -20.26
N ARG A 361 9.93 -6.87 -20.45
CA ARG A 361 9.56 -7.96 -21.38
C ARG A 361 9.92 -7.69 -22.84
N ALA A 362 9.99 -6.44 -23.25
CA ALA A 362 10.49 -6.05 -24.58
C ALA A 362 12.00 -6.32 -24.76
N ILE A 363 12.75 -6.47 -23.67
CA ILE A 363 14.20 -6.69 -23.63
C ILE A 363 14.53 -8.13 -23.18
N ASP A 364 13.79 -8.62 -22.20
CA ASP A 364 13.97 -9.86 -21.47
C ASP A 364 12.62 -10.58 -21.28
N PRO A 365 12.30 -11.54 -22.16
CA PRO A 365 11.04 -12.26 -22.11
C PRO A 365 11.00 -13.36 -21.03
N ASP A 366 12.11 -13.67 -20.35
CA ASP A 366 12.27 -14.95 -19.65
C ASP A 366 12.37 -14.88 -18.14
N HIS A 367 13.14 -13.93 -17.58
CA HIS A 367 13.29 -13.84 -16.12
C HIS A 367 11.97 -13.57 -15.42
N ALA A 368 11.74 -14.17 -14.26
CA ALA A 368 10.55 -13.89 -13.47
C ALA A 368 10.53 -12.42 -13.03
N ILE A 369 9.35 -11.81 -12.99
CA ILE A 369 9.17 -10.52 -12.32
C ILE A 369 8.49 -10.76 -10.98
N ILE A 370 9.09 -10.25 -9.92
CA ILE A 370 8.60 -10.34 -8.56
C ILE A 370 7.92 -9.02 -8.22
N ILE A 371 6.69 -9.11 -7.71
CA ILE A 371 5.86 -7.96 -7.33
C ILE A 371 5.48 -8.08 -5.86
N GLU A 372 5.93 -7.11 -5.06
CA GLU A 372 5.39 -6.85 -3.74
C GLU A 372 4.14 -5.98 -3.82
N ALA A 373 3.10 -6.31 -3.05
CA ALA A 373 1.90 -5.48 -3.00
C ALA A 373 2.09 -4.25 -2.10
N ALA A 374 1.54 -3.11 -2.50
CA ALA A 374 1.52 -1.90 -1.69
C ALA A 374 0.34 -1.90 -0.69
N PRO A 375 0.50 -1.32 0.51
CA PRO A 375 1.73 -0.70 1.01
C PRO A 375 2.66 -1.71 1.70
N TRP A 376 3.96 -1.43 1.70
CA TRP A 376 4.98 -2.12 2.53
C TRP A 376 5.18 -3.62 2.29
N GLY A 377 4.63 -4.21 1.23
CA GLY A 377 4.82 -5.64 0.96
C GLY A 377 4.20 -6.57 2.02
N GLY A 378 3.28 -6.09 2.87
CA GLY A 378 2.73 -6.91 3.96
C GLY A 378 1.77 -8.01 3.46
N PRO A 379 1.50 -9.06 4.26
CA PRO A 379 0.59 -10.15 3.87
C PRO A 379 -0.83 -9.65 3.57
N ASN A 380 -1.30 -8.62 4.27
CA ASN A 380 -2.59 -7.98 4.03
C ASN A 380 -2.61 -7.14 2.74
N ALA A 381 -1.46 -6.66 2.25
CA ALA A 381 -1.40 -5.84 1.04
C ALA A 381 -1.85 -6.65 -0.20
N LEU A 382 -1.54 -7.95 -0.23
CA LEU A 382 -1.99 -8.86 -1.30
C LEU A 382 -3.51 -9.03 -1.31
N ALA A 383 -4.19 -8.93 -0.16
CA ALA A 383 -5.65 -9.10 -0.07
C ALA A 383 -6.42 -8.21 -1.06
N ASP A 384 -5.90 -7.00 -1.25
CA ASP A 384 -6.49 -5.94 -2.07
C ASP A 384 -5.74 -5.72 -3.40
N PHE A 385 -4.68 -6.49 -3.65
CA PHE A 385 -3.85 -6.33 -4.85
C PHE A 385 -4.45 -7.15 -6.01
N GLU A 386 -4.75 -6.47 -7.12
CA GLU A 386 -5.11 -7.16 -8.36
C GLU A 386 -3.86 -7.63 -9.09
N PRO A 387 -3.79 -8.91 -9.52
CA PRO A 387 -2.68 -9.38 -10.33
C PRO A 387 -2.44 -8.51 -11.55
N LEU A 388 -1.18 -8.50 -12.01
CA LEU A 388 -0.81 -7.83 -13.24
C LEU A 388 -1.33 -8.70 -14.39
N PRO A 389 -1.90 -8.10 -15.45
CA PRO A 389 -2.40 -8.85 -16.60
C PRO A 389 -1.24 -9.25 -17.54
N ILE A 390 -0.14 -9.78 -16.98
CA ILE A 390 1.10 -10.17 -17.67
C ILE A 390 1.54 -11.53 -17.13
N ASP A 391 2.17 -12.34 -17.97
CA ASP A 391 2.68 -13.66 -17.59
C ASP A 391 4.01 -13.60 -16.82
N LYS A 392 4.42 -14.76 -16.30
CA LYS A 392 5.71 -14.94 -15.61
C LYS A 392 5.93 -14.00 -14.43
N ILE A 393 4.87 -13.73 -13.66
CA ILE A 393 4.90 -12.94 -12.44
C ILE A 393 4.88 -13.87 -11.23
N VAL A 394 5.71 -13.57 -10.23
CA VAL A 394 5.71 -14.17 -8.90
C VAL A 394 5.37 -13.05 -7.91
N TYR A 395 4.61 -13.36 -6.87
CA TYR A 395 4.18 -12.35 -5.90
C TYR A 395 4.91 -12.53 -4.59
N SER A 396 5.30 -11.41 -4.00
CA SER A 396 6.09 -11.38 -2.77
C SER A 396 5.37 -10.68 -1.63
N PHE A 397 5.64 -11.15 -0.42
CA PHE A 397 5.29 -10.42 0.80
C PHE A 397 6.39 -10.58 1.87
N HIS A 398 6.41 -9.67 2.84
CA HIS A 398 7.29 -9.70 4.01
C HIS A 398 6.51 -10.09 5.26
N MET A 399 7.13 -10.87 6.14
CA MET A 399 6.50 -11.39 7.36
C MET A 399 7.22 -10.91 8.62
N TYR A 400 6.74 -9.79 9.15
CA TYR A 400 7.20 -9.17 10.40
C TYR A 400 6.13 -9.09 11.49
N GLU A 401 4.99 -9.75 11.30
CA GLU A 401 3.86 -9.68 12.23
C GLU A 401 3.99 -10.69 13.39
N PRO A 402 3.87 -10.26 14.66
CA PRO A 402 3.56 -8.90 15.11
C PRO A 402 4.81 -8.03 15.17
N GLY A 403 4.70 -6.81 14.63
CA GLY A 403 5.80 -5.84 14.59
C GLY A 403 6.40 -5.54 15.97
N GLU A 404 5.57 -5.50 17.02
CA GLU A 404 6.02 -5.27 18.40
C GLU A 404 7.00 -6.35 18.87
N PHE A 405 6.85 -7.59 18.42
CA PHE A 405 7.77 -8.68 18.77
C PHE A 405 9.02 -8.67 17.89
N THR A 406 8.85 -8.54 16.59
CA THR A 406 9.95 -8.65 15.62
C THR A 406 10.89 -7.44 15.66
N HIS A 407 10.40 -6.30 16.15
CA HIS A 407 11.11 -5.02 16.29
C HIS A 407 11.19 -4.52 17.74
N GLN A 408 10.92 -5.35 18.76
CA GLN A 408 11.05 -4.92 20.16
C GLN A 408 12.46 -4.37 20.43
N ASN A 409 12.53 -3.22 21.08
CA ASN A 409 13.77 -2.51 21.42
C ASN A 409 14.69 -2.15 20.24
N VAL A 410 14.11 -1.97 19.03
CA VAL A 410 14.84 -1.38 17.90
C VAL A 410 14.83 0.14 17.94
N TYR A 411 13.71 0.73 18.36
CA TYR A 411 13.49 2.18 18.41
C TYR A 411 13.26 2.73 19.83
N ASP A 412 12.87 1.86 20.77
CA ASP A 412 12.55 2.22 22.16
C ASP A 412 13.41 1.36 23.10
N ASP A 413 14.33 1.97 23.85
CA ASP A 413 15.33 1.21 24.63
C ASP A 413 14.77 0.47 25.87
N ASP A 414 13.49 0.68 26.22
CA ASP A 414 12.91 0.32 27.53
C ASP A 414 11.60 -0.48 27.45
N ALA A 415 11.25 -1.11 26.31
CA ALA A 415 10.05 -1.95 26.25
C ALA A 415 10.25 -3.28 27.01
N SER A 416 9.20 -3.74 27.71
CA SER A 416 9.22 -5.05 28.35
C SER A 416 9.44 -6.15 27.31
N PRO A 417 10.37 -7.11 27.54
CA PRO A 417 10.62 -8.18 26.59
C PRO A 417 9.35 -8.94 26.23
N ILE A 418 9.11 -9.11 24.93
CA ILE A 418 7.94 -9.79 24.39
C ILE A 418 8.38 -11.19 23.97
N ALA A 419 7.74 -12.22 24.54
CA ALA A 419 8.00 -13.62 24.21
C ALA A 419 7.06 -14.15 23.13
N TYR A 420 7.52 -15.15 22.38
CA TYR A 420 6.74 -15.93 21.44
C TYR A 420 7.01 -17.44 21.66
N PRO A 421 5.99 -18.31 21.64
CA PRO A 421 4.57 -18.00 21.69
C PRO A 421 4.18 -17.26 22.97
N GLY A 422 3.17 -16.40 22.92
CA GLY A 422 2.79 -15.57 24.06
C GLY A 422 1.75 -14.51 23.75
N LYS A 423 1.41 -13.70 24.75
CA LYS A 423 0.48 -12.58 24.59
C LYS A 423 1.21 -11.35 24.04
N ILE A 424 0.69 -10.78 22.96
CA ILE A 424 1.25 -9.61 22.26
C ILE A 424 0.07 -8.72 21.84
N ARG A 425 0.22 -7.39 21.89
CA ARG A 425 -0.79 -6.40 21.46
C ARG A 425 -2.18 -6.60 22.11
N GLY A 426 -2.35 -6.13 23.35
CA GLY A 426 -3.67 -6.11 24.00
C GLY A 426 -4.22 -7.51 24.32
N ASP A 427 -3.37 -8.38 24.89
CA ASP A 427 -3.70 -9.76 25.30
C ASP A 427 -4.01 -10.77 24.17
N VAL A 428 -3.79 -10.43 22.89
CA VAL A 428 -3.91 -11.40 21.79
C VAL A 428 -2.84 -12.48 21.95
N TRP A 429 -3.24 -13.75 21.89
CA TRP A 429 -2.32 -14.88 21.95
C TRP A 429 -1.71 -15.14 20.57
N TRP A 430 -0.38 -15.13 20.50
CA TRP A 430 0.40 -15.40 19.31
C TRP A 430 1.10 -16.74 19.42
N ASP A 431 0.79 -17.60 18.47
CA ASP A 431 1.39 -18.90 18.21
C ASP A 431 1.35 -19.18 16.69
N LYS A 432 1.75 -20.38 16.28
CA LYS A 432 1.78 -20.78 14.86
C LYS A 432 0.41 -20.64 14.17
N GLU A 433 -0.69 -20.81 14.90
CA GLU A 433 -2.03 -20.67 14.33
C GLU A 433 -2.38 -19.19 14.13
N GLN A 434 -1.98 -18.32 15.05
CA GLN A 434 -2.12 -16.88 14.84
C GLN A 434 -1.27 -16.39 13.65
N LEU A 435 -0.05 -16.92 13.46
CA LEU A 435 0.77 -16.62 12.27
C LEU A 435 0.07 -17.06 10.97
N ARG A 436 -0.54 -18.24 10.95
CA ARG A 436 -1.34 -18.73 9.81
C ARG A 436 -2.52 -17.80 9.51
N ARG A 437 -3.22 -17.31 10.53
CA ARG A 437 -4.33 -16.36 10.36
C ARG A 437 -3.88 -15.04 9.75
N VAL A 438 -2.71 -14.53 10.14
CA VAL A 438 -2.14 -13.30 9.56
C VAL A 438 -1.80 -13.48 8.08
N MET A 439 -1.34 -14.67 7.69
CA MET A 439 -1.05 -15.01 6.29
C MET A 439 -2.26 -15.53 5.52
N GLN A 440 -3.44 -15.61 6.14
CA GLN A 440 -4.66 -16.09 5.48
C GLN A 440 -4.97 -15.31 4.19
N PRO A 441 -4.82 -13.98 4.12
CA PRO A 441 -5.07 -13.26 2.87
C PRO A 441 -4.14 -13.69 1.73
N VAL A 442 -2.89 -14.03 2.02
CA VAL A 442 -1.92 -14.55 1.04
C VAL A 442 -2.36 -15.93 0.53
N LEU A 443 -2.78 -16.82 1.44
CA LEU A 443 -3.30 -18.16 1.08
C LEU A 443 -4.54 -18.06 0.19
N GLU A 444 -5.46 -17.17 0.55
CA GLU A 444 -6.64 -16.91 -0.26
C GLU A 444 -6.29 -16.35 -1.63
N TRP A 445 -5.30 -15.46 -1.69
CA TRP A 445 -4.85 -14.85 -2.92
C TRP A 445 -4.14 -15.85 -3.85
N GLN A 446 -3.23 -16.67 -3.32
CA GLN A 446 -2.60 -17.79 -4.02
C GLN A 446 -3.67 -18.74 -4.60
N ARG A 447 -4.67 -19.11 -3.79
CA ARG A 447 -5.78 -19.96 -4.22
C ARG A 447 -6.57 -19.30 -5.36
N ASP A 448 -6.90 -18.03 -5.22
CA ASP A 448 -7.79 -17.34 -6.15
C ASP A 448 -7.15 -17.13 -7.54
N TYR A 449 -5.83 -16.98 -7.62
CA TYR A 449 -5.15 -16.72 -8.90
C TYR A 449 -4.26 -17.85 -9.41
N ASN A 450 -4.08 -18.90 -8.61
CA ASN A 450 -3.19 -20.02 -8.92
C ASN A 450 -1.78 -19.53 -9.29
N VAL A 451 -1.16 -18.82 -8.35
CA VAL A 451 0.14 -18.13 -8.51
C VAL A 451 1.11 -18.54 -7.41
N HIS A 452 2.40 -18.58 -7.74
CA HIS A 452 3.44 -18.89 -6.76
C HIS A 452 3.72 -17.69 -5.85
N ILE A 453 4.05 -17.97 -4.59
CA ILE A 453 4.37 -16.96 -3.58
C ILE A 453 5.84 -17.09 -3.17
N TYR A 454 6.50 -15.94 -3.08
CA TYR A 454 7.83 -15.77 -2.53
C TYR A 454 7.74 -14.97 -1.22
N VAL A 455 8.44 -15.39 -0.18
CA VAL A 455 8.57 -14.61 1.06
C VAL A 455 9.88 -13.83 0.98
N GLY A 456 9.78 -12.54 0.64
CA GLY A 456 10.95 -11.69 0.39
C GLY A 456 11.78 -11.42 1.63
N GLU A 457 11.12 -11.28 2.78
CA GLU A 457 11.74 -11.02 4.07
C GLU A 457 10.93 -11.63 5.21
N PHE A 458 11.64 -12.10 6.22
CA PHE A 458 11.08 -12.39 7.53
C PHE A 458 12.22 -12.43 8.54
N SER A 459 11.94 -11.99 9.76
CA SER A 459 12.88 -12.10 10.87
C SER A 459 12.21 -11.98 12.23
N ALA A 460 13.02 -12.16 13.27
CA ALA A 460 12.69 -11.76 14.63
C ALA A 460 13.94 -11.22 15.31
N ILE A 461 13.76 -10.31 16.27
CA ILE A 461 14.88 -9.71 16.97
C ILE A 461 15.65 -10.75 17.78
N ARG A 462 16.97 -10.65 17.75
CA ARG A 462 17.87 -11.61 18.39
C ARG A 462 17.79 -11.61 19.92
N TRP A 463 17.54 -10.46 20.53
CA TRP A 463 17.41 -10.32 21.98
C TRP A 463 15.99 -10.62 22.49
N ALA A 464 15.13 -11.23 21.65
CA ALA A 464 13.87 -11.77 22.13
C ALA A 464 14.13 -12.77 23.28
N PRO A 465 13.30 -12.77 24.35
CA PRO A 465 13.58 -13.55 25.54
C PRO A 465 13.50 -15.06 25.28
N GLY A 466 14.40 -15.83 25.90
CA GLY A 466 14.43 -17.30 25.79
C GLY A 466 14.60 -17.77 24.34
N ASP A 467 13.88 -18.83 23.96
CA ASP A 467 13.92 -19.40 22.60
C ASP A 467 12.92 -18.74 21.64
N SER A 468 12.42 -17.53 21.96
CA SER A 468 11.27 -16.94 21.25
C SER A 468 11.53 -16.71 19.77
N ALA A 469 12.66 -16.10 19.42
CA ALA A 469 13.02 -15.86 18.01
C ALA A 469 13.17 -17.18 17.24
N HIS A 470 13.81 -18.19 17.84
CA HIS A 470 13.95 -19.51 17.23
C HIS A 470 12.59 -20.18 17.02
N ALA A 471 11.70 -20.17 18.02
CA ALA A 471 10.36 -20.74 17.90
C ALA A 471 9.53 -20.05 16.81
N TYR A 472 9.61 -18.71 16.73
CA TYR A 472 8.94 -17.91 15.71
C TYR A 472 9.44 -18.23 14.30
N LEU A 473 10.76 -18.22 14.10
CA LEU A 473 11.37 -18.52 12.79
C LEU A 473 11.08 -19.95 12.33
N ARG A 474 11.14 -20.93 13.25
CA ARG A 474 10.77 -22.31 12.94
C ARG A 474 9.31 -22.41 12.49
N ASP A 475 8.40 -21.79 13.25
CA ASP A 475 6.97 -21.84 12.94
C ASP A 475 6.64 -21.17 11.60
N LEU A 476 7.29 -20.05 11.28
CA LEU A 476 7.19 -19.39 9.96
C LEU A 476 7.73 -20.26 8.84
N ILE A 477 8.95 -20.78 8.96
CA ILE A 477 9.55 -21.63 7.93
C ILE A 477 8.67 -22.86 7.71
N ASP A 478 8.19 -23.52 8.76
CA ASP A 478 7.24 -24.63 8.60
C ASP A 478 5.99 -24.23 7.82
N LEU A 479 5.42 -23.05 8.08
CA LEU A 479 4.24 -22.54 7.37
C LEU A 479 4.54 -22.22 5.91
N PHE A 480 5.67 -21.58 5.61
CA PHE A 480 6.08 -21.31 4.24
C PHE A 480 6.27 -22.63 3.48
N GLU A 481 6.91 -23.59 4.13
CA GLU A 481 7.21 -24.89 3.54
C GLU A 481 5.98 -25.77 3.35
N GLU A 482 5.01 -25.71 4.27
CA GLU A 482 3.67 -26.33 4.19
C GLU A 482 2.90 -25.82 2.96
N ASN A 483 3.05 -24.54 2.62
CA ASN A 483 2.35 -23.88 1.50
C ASN A 483 3.16 -23.81 0.20
N GLU A 484 4.29 -24.53 0.16
CA GLU A 484 5.21 -24.61 -0.97
C GLU A 484 5.88 -23.29 -1.37
N TRP A 485 5.97 -22.32 -0.46
CA TRP A 485 6.58 -21.02 -0.73
C TRP A 485 8.11 -21.05 -0.67
N ASP A 486 8.72 -20.23 -1.51
CA ASP A 486 10.14 -19.92 -1.47
C ASP A 486 10.38 -18.76 -0.50
N TRP A 487 11.59 -18.66 0.08
CA TRP A 487 11.82 -17.64 1.09
C TRP A 487 13.28 -17.15 1.17
N ALA A 488 13.44 -15.89 1.61
CA ALA A 488 14.71 -15.33 2.04
C ALA A 488 14.61 -14.78 3.48
N TYR A 489 15.48 -15.29 4.34
CA TYR A 489 15.65 -14.78 5.70
C TYR A 489 16.32 -13.40 5.69
N HIS A 490 15.77 -12.43 6.41
CA HIS A 490 16.40 -11.12 6.62
C HIS A 490 16.87 -11.05 8.09
N ALA A 491 18.10 -10.68 8.45
CA ALA A 491 19.20 -10.16 7.63
C ALA A 491 20.46 -11.01 7.80
N PHE A 492 21.09 -11.49 6.73
CA PHE A 492 22.36 -12.21 6.83
C PHE A 492 23.55 -11.23 6.83
N ARG A 493 24.20 -11.07 8.00
CA ARG A 493 25.40 -10.22 8.21
C ARG A 493 25.26 -8.74 7.79
N GLU A 494 24.03 -8.28 7.64
CA GLU A 494 23.73 -6.90 7.27
C GLU A 494 23.43 -6.04 8.51
N TRP A 495 22.60 -6.56 9.42
CA TRP A 495 22.25 -5.85 10.65
C TRP A 495 22.26 -6.77 11.88
N PRO A 496 22.92 -6.40 12.99
CA PRO A 496 23.10 -7.29 14.15
C PRO A 496 21.82 -7.71 14.88
N GLY A 497 20.74 -6.95 14.78
CA GLY A 497 19.49 -7.27 15.48
C GLY A 497 18.71 -8.43 14.85
N TRP A 498 18.87 -8.63 13.54
CA TRP A 498 18.19 -9.70 12.79
C TRP A 498 19.16 -10.71 12.17
N SER A 499 20.46 -10.61 12.42
CA SER A 499 21.42 -11.62 11.99
C SER A 499 21.62 -12.66 13.09
N VAL A 500 21.21 -13.90 12.80
CA VAL A 500 21.27 -15.04 13.75
C VAL A 500 22.68 -15.43 14.20
N GLU A 501 23.71 -14.86 13.60
CA GLU A 501 25.11 -15.19 13.90
C GLU A 501 25.73 -14.38 15.03
N HIS A 502 25.08 -13.29 15.45
CA HIS A 502 25.59 -12.43 16.52
C HIS A 502 25.10 -12.87 17.90
#